data_AF-A0A8X7U1H9-F1
#
_entry.id   AF-A0A8X7U1H9-F1
#
_cell.length_a   1.000
_cell.length_b   1.000
_cell.length_c   1.000
_cell.angle_alpha   90.00
_cell.angle_beta   90.00
_cell.angle_gamma   90.00
#
_symmetry.space_group_name_H-M   'P 1'
#
loop_
_entity.id
_entity.type
_entity.pdbx_description
1 polymer ?
#
loop_
_entity_poly.entity_id
_entity_poly.type
_entity_poly.pdbx_seq_one_letter_code
_entity_poly.pdbx_strand_id
1 'polypeptide(L)'
;MVLADDATPIPEAKVQVEQWFEANVAPLPARKGLDPALVAAEAEPRTITVDPKGGEFKTLMDAIKSVPAENTKRVIIKIAPGEYREKVTIDRNKPFITLMGDPKAMPVITFDGTAAKYGTVDSASLIILSDYFMAVNIIVKGTQLHVVGDGIRVITAHAGKSKEEKSGYSFVHCKVTGVGEGIYLGRAWMSHPKVVYAYTEMTSVVNPAGWQENKIAEHDK
;
A
#
# COMPACT_ATOMS: atom_id res chain seq x y z
N MET A 1 22.83 6.69 -7.75
CA MET A 1 21.61 7.49 -7.56
C MET A 1 20.56 6.82 -8.43
N VAL A 2 19.65 6.05 -7.83
CA VAL A 2 18.44 5.63 -8.55
C VAL A 2 17.55 6.84 -8.52
N LEU A 3 17.73 7.73 -9.49
CA LEU A 3 16.71 8.72 -9.79
C LEU A 3 15.83 8.05 -10.83
N ALA A 4 14.58 7.74 -10.47
CA ALA A 4 13.54 8.30 -11.32
C ALA A 4 13.72 9.80 -11.08
N ASP A 5 14.45 10.49 -11.95
CA ASP A 5 14.51 11.92 -11.81
C ASP A 5 13.12 12.41 -12.19
N ASP A 6 12.56 13.29 -11.38
CA ASP A 6 11.31 13.96 -11.74
C ASP A 6 11.45 14.82 -13.02
N ALA A 7 12.57 14.71 -13.74
CA ALA A 7 12.88 15.39 -14.99
C ALA A 7 12.26 14.70 -16.21
N THR A 8 11.98 13.38 -16.15
CA THR A 8 11.30 12.66 -17.23
C THR A 8 9.90 12.23 -16.77
N PRO A 9 8.83 12.96 -17.15
CA PRO A 9 7.47 12.61 -16.73
C PRO A 9 7.06 11.21 -17.18
N ILE A 10 6.33 10.50 -16.32
CA ILE A 10 5.70 9.22 -16.69
C ILE A 10 4.65 9.51 -17.79
N PRO A 11 4.63 8.77 -18.91
CA PRO A 11 3.68 9.00 -19.99
C PRO A 11 2.23 8.76 -19.55
N GLU A 12 1.31 9.58 -20.04
CA GLU A 12 -0.13 9.41 -19.79
C GLU A 12 -0.68 8.14 -20.47
N ALA A 13 -0.17 7.81 -21.65
CA ALA A 13 -0.63 6.67 -22.43
C ALA A 13 -0.06 5.36 -21.87
N LYS A 14 -0.93 4.47 -21.39
CA LYS A 14 -0.57 3.15 -20.82
C LYS A 14 0.41 2.35 -21.70
N VAL A 15 0.24 2.41 -23.03
CA VAL A 15 1.08 1.69 -24.00
C VAL A 15 2.53 2.17 -24.04
N GLN A 16 2.81 3.38 -23.57
CA GLN A 16 4.15 3.98 -23.57
C GLN A 16 4.89 3.76 -22.24
N VAL A 17 4.16 3.38 -21.18
CA VAL A 17 4.74 3.35 -19.84
C VAL A 17 5.77 2.23 -19.67
N GLU A 18 5.56 1.08 -20.28
CA GLU A 18 6.52 -0.03 -20.20
C GLU A 18 7.84 0.32 -20.88
N GLN A 19 7.75 0.95 -22.05
CA GLN A 19 8.93 1.44 -22.77
C GLN A 19 9.64 2.57 -22.02
N TRP A 20 8.89 3.47 -21.39
CA TRP A 20 9.43 4.49 -20.50
C TRP A 20 10.12 3.88 -19.28
N PHE A 21 9.52 2.85 -18.66
CA PHE A 21 10.09 2.17 -17.49
C PHE A 21 11.44 1.54 -17.85
N GLU A 22 11.51 0.78 -18.93
CA GLU A 22 12.77 0.16 -19.37
C GLU A 22 13.85 1.20 -19.71
N ALA A 23 13.46 2.36 -20.24
CA ALA A 23 14.40 3.43 -20.59
C ALA A 23 14.91 4.22 -19.37
N ASN A 24 14.09 4.39 -18.33
CA ASN A 24 14.36 5.30 -17.22
C ASN A 24 14.64 4.59 -15.89
N VAL A 25 14.27 3.30 -15.78
CA VAL A 25 14.43 2.52 -14.56
C VAL A 25 15.49 1.44 -14.79
N ALA A 26 16.71 1.71 -14.32
CA ALA A 26 17.83 0.79 -14.47
C ALA A 26 17.54 -0.60 -13.86
N PRO A 27 18.10 -1.70 -14.42
CA PRO A 27 18.00 -3.02 -13.82
C PRO A 27 18.67 -3.05 -12.44
N LEU A 28 18.21 -3.93 -11.54
CA LEU A 28 18.65 -3.98 -10.14
C LEU A 28 20.19 -3.93 -9.96
N PRO A 29 21.01 -4.67 -10.73
CA PRO A 29 22.48 -4.63 -10.57
C PRO A 29 23.11 -3.27 -10.92
N ALA A 30 22.47 -2.48 -11.76
CA ALA A 30 22.95 -1.16 -12.19
C ALA A 30 22.50 -0.02 -11.26
N ARG A 31 21.58 -0.29 -10.33
CA ARG A 31 21.03 0.69 -9.39
C ARG A 31 22.03 1.00 -8.26
N LYS A 32 22.52 2.25 -8.21
CA LYS A 32 23.46 2.72 -7.16
C LYS A 32 22.75 3.47 -6.04
N GLY A 33 23.16 3.24 -4.80
CA GLY A 33 22.60 3.93 -3.62
C GLY A 33 21.27 3.34 -3.15
N LEU A 34 20.98 2.10 -3.54
CA LEU A 34 19.87 1.34 -2.98
C LEU A 34 20.11 1.10 -1.51
N ASP A 35 19.02 0.93 -0.79
CA ASP A 35 19.05 0.55 0.60
C ASP A 35 19.61 -0.87 0.80
N PRO A 36 20.70 -1.06 1.57
CA PRO A 36 21.26 -2.39 1.80
C PRO A 36 20.27 -3.36 2.42
N ALA A 37 19.38 -2.90 3.31
CA ALA A 37 18.38 -3.76 3.95
C ALA A 37 17.36 -4.29 2.93
N LEU A 38 16.89 -3.42 2.02
CA LEU A 38 16.03 -3.82 0.92
C LEU A 38 16.74 -4.77 -0.05
N VAL A 39 17.99 -4.46 -0.45
CA VAL A 39 18.76 -5.33 -1.35
C VAL A 39 18.94 -6.73 -0.74
N ALA A 40 19.26 -6.80 0.55
CA ALA A 40 19.39 -8.07 1.25
C ALA A 40 18.04 -8.82 1.33
N ALA A 41 16.95 -8.12 1.61
CA ALA A 41 15.62 -8.73 1.68
C ALA A 41 15.14 -9.30 0.34
N GLU A 42 15.48 -8.65 -0.77
CA GLU A 42 15.08 -9.06 -2.13
C GLU A 42 15.99 -10.16 -2.72
N ALA A 43 17.11 -10.50 -2.06
CA ALA A 43 18.05 -11.49 -2.57
C ALA A 43 17.47 -12.91 -2.62
N GLU A 44 16.61 -13.26 -1.66
CA GLU A 44 15.96 -14.57 -1.58
C GLU A 44 14.52 -14.43 -1.06
N PRO A 45 13.57 -14.00 -1.92
CA PRO A 45 12.18 -13.81 -1.52
C PRO A 45 11.52 -15.15 -1.19
N ARG A 46 10.79 -15.19 -0.08
CA ARG A 46 9.92 -16.32 0.28
C ARG A 46 8.52 -16.05 -0.23
N THR A 47 7.90 -17.02 -0.89
CA THR A 47 6.48 -16.96 -1.26
C THR A 47 5.66 -17.82 -0.32
N ILE A 48 4.53 -17.31 0.16
CA ILE A 48 3.49 -18.06 0.87
C ILE A 48 2.12 -17.82 0.23
N THR A 49 1.21 -18.78 0.33
CA THR A 49 -0.10 -18.75 -0.33
C THR A 49 -1.28 -18.61 0.64
N VAL A 50 -2.25 -17.78 0.26
CA VAL A 50 -3.50 -17.56 0.99
C VAL A 50 -4.67 -17.91 0.09
N ASP A 51 -5.37 -19.00 0.42
CA ASP A 51 -6.60 -19.43 -0.25
C ASP A 51 -7.48 -20.19 0.75
N PRO A 52 -8.70 -19.71 1.05
CA PRO A 52 -9.65 -20.41 1.92
C PRO A 52 -9.94 -21.86 1.48
N LYS A 53 -9.72 -22.18 0.20
CA LYS A 53 -9.98 -23.49 -0.40
C LYS A 53 -8.79 -24.43 -0.45
N GLY A 54 -7.56 -23.98 -0.12
CA GLY A 54 -6.40 -24.88 -0.17
C GLY A 54 -5.01 -24.25 -0.17
N GLY A 55 -4.87 -22.98 0.23
CA GLY A 55 -3.55 -22.35 0.36
C GLY A 55 -2.82 -22.83 1.62
N GLU A 56 -1.53 -22.49 1.74
CA GLU A 56 -0.77 -22.69 2.99
C GLU A 56 -1.48 -22.06 4.20
N PHE A 57 -2.15 -20.93 3.96
CA PHE A 57 -3.01 -20.26 4.91
C PHE A 57 -4.41 -20.05 4.34
N LYS A 58 -5.42 -20.06 5.21
CA LYS A 58 -6.81 -19.79 4.84
C LYS A 58 -7.18 -18.32 4.94
N THR A 59 -6.44 -17.54 5.74
CA THR A 59 -6.69 -16.12 6.01
C THR A 59 -5.41 -15.32 5.81
N LEU A 60 -5.54 -14.02 5.53
CA LEU A 60 -4.40 -13.12 5.41
C LEU A 60 -3.71 -12.92 6.76
N MET A 61 -4.49 -12.79 7.84
CA MET A 61 -3.92 -12.61 9.17
C MET A 61 -3.11 -13.80 9.64
N ASP A 62 -3.48 -15.04 9.30
CA ASP A 62 -2.66 -16.20 9.66
C ASP A 62 -1.35 -16.24 8.86
N ALA A 63 -1.38 -15.88 7.58
CA ALA A 63 -0.17 -15.73 6.78
C ALA A 63 0.75 -14.64 7.33
N ILE A 64 0.22 -13.47 7.70
CA ILE A 64 1.00 -12.35 8.28
C ILE A 64 1.59 -12.75 9.63
N LYS A 65 0.82 -13.45 10.47
CA LYS A 65 1.32 -13.96 11.76
C LYS A 65 2.47 -14.96 11.60
N SER A 66 2.48 -15.72 10.51
CA SER A 66 3.55 -16.68 10.20
C SER A 66 4.89 -16.02 9.85
N VAL A 67 4.87 -14.74 9.44
CA VAL A 67 6.09 -13.96 9.19
C VAL A 67 6.74 -13.65 10.55
N PRO A 68 8.04 -13.91 10.75
CA PRO A 68 8.70 -13.61 12.01
C PRO A 68 8.71 -12.10 12.31
N ALA A 69 8.84 -11.74 13.60
CA ALA A 69 9.20 -10.37 13.96
C ALA A 69 10.64 -10.07 13.53
N GLU A 70 10.93 -8.81 13.24
CA GLU A 70 12.21 -8.31 12.69
C GLU A 70 12.60 -9.05 11.39
N ASN A 71 11.61 -9.34 10.56
CA ASN A 71 11.79 -10.07 9.31
C ASN A 71 12.83 -9.38 8.41
N THR A 72 13.78 -10.14 7.87
CA THR A 72 14.88 -9.61 7.03
C THR A 72 14.79 -10.05 5.58
N LYS A 73 13.80 -10.88 5.20
CA LYS A 73 13.62 -11.40 3.84
C LYS A 73 12.29 -10.93 3.27
N ARG A 74 12.22 -10.64 1.98
CA ARG A 74 10.95 -10.33 1.30
C ARG A 74 10.01 -11.53 1.42
N VAL A 75 8.85 -11.34 2.05
CA VAL A 75 7.78 -12.35 2.06
C VAL A 75 6.66 -11.90 1.14
N ILE A 76 6.45 -12.65 0.06
CA ILE A 76 5.39 -12.44 -0.91
C ILE A 76 4.21 -13.34 -0.52
N ILE A 77 3.13 -12.71 -0.05
CA ILE A 77 1.87 -13.37 0.26
C ILE A 77 1.02 -13.34 -1.01
N LYS A 78 0.97 -14.48 -1.71
CA LYS A 78 0.12 -14.67 -2.89
C LYS A 78 -1.29 -15.01 -2.45
N ILE A 79 -2.23 -14.17 -2.86
CA ILE A 79 -3.63 -14.24 -2.45
C ILE A 79 -4.46 -14.72 -3.63
N ALA A 80 -5.17 -15.82 -3.46
CA ALA A 80 -6.06 -16.35 -4.48
C ALA A 80 -7.26 -15.41 -4.72
N PRO A 81 -7.95 -15.52 -5.86
CA PRO A 81 -9.17 -14.77 -6.10
C PRO A 81 -10.24 -15.07 -5.06
N GLY A 82 -10.83 -14.02 -4.47
CA GLY A 82 -11.87 -14.17 -3.47
C GLY A 82 -12.13 -12.87 -2.70
N GLU A 83 -13.14 -12.91 -1.84
CA GLU A 83 -13.41 -11.85 -0.87
C GLU A 83 -12.92 -12.29 0.51
N TYR A 84 -12.04 -11.49 1.09
CA TYR A 84 -11.37 -11.69 2.37
C TYR A 84 -11.90 -10.66 3.35
N ARG A 85 -12.95 -11.06 4.10
CA ARG A 85 -13.60 -10.21 5.09
C ARG A 85 -12.92 -10.33 6.45
N GLU A 86 -11.78 -9.66 6.58
CA GLU A 86 -10.94 -9.70 7.77
C GLU A 86 -10.27 -8.34 7.99
N LYS A 87 -10.06 -7.99 9.26
CA LYS A 87 -9.21 -6.84 9.60
C LYS A 87 -7.76 -7.25 9.42
N VAL A 88 -7.07 -6.63 8.47
CA VAL A 88 -5.67 -6.93 8.17
C VAL A 88 -4.78 -5.88 8.81
N THR A 89 -3.85 -6.29 9.68
CA THR A 89 -2.83 -5.43 10.26
C THR A 89 -1.44 -6.01 10.02
N ILE A 90 -0.52 -5.19 9.52
CA ILE A 90 0.91 -5.52 9.43
C ILE A 90 1.67 -4.62 10.41
N ASP A 91 2.16 -5.22 11.48
CA ASP A 91 2.84 -4.54 12.57
C ASP A 91 4.20 -3.96 12.16
N ARG A 92 4.64 -2.91 12.85
CA ARG A 92 5.90 -2.19 12.58
C ARG A 92 7.11 -3.12 12.48
N ASN A 93 7.16 -4.16 13.32
CA ASN A 93 8.24 -5.14 13.38
C ASN A 93 8.17 -6.25 12.32
N LYS A 94 7.35 -6.13 11.26
CA LYS A 94 7.26 -7.13 10.18
C LYS A 94 7.57 -6.53 8.79
N PRO A 95 8.77 -5.97 8.58
CA PRO A 95 9.08 -5.30 7.31
C PRO A 95 9.17 -6.29 6.15
N PHE A 96 9.20 -5.74 4.94
CA PHE A 96 9.38 -6.49 3.68
C PHE A 96 8.25 -7.49 3.38
N ILE A 97 7.01 -7.18 3.71
CA ILE A 97 5.84 -7.97 3.29
C ILE A 97 5.25 -7.41 2.00
N THR A 98 4.92 -8.30 1.05
CA THR A 98 4.16 -7.98 -0.15
C THR A 98 2.84 -8.75 -0.17
N LEU A 99 1.73 -8.04 -0.37
CA LEU A 99 0.44 -8.66 -0.72
C LEU A 99 0.32 -8.66 -2.25
N MET A 100 0.15 -9.85 -2.84
CA MET A 100 0.14 -10.04 -4.29
C MET A 100 -1.09 -10.83 -4.74
N GLY A 101 -1.94 -10.21 -5.55
CA GLY A 101 -3.06 -10.89 -6.21
C GLY A 101 -2.79 -11.25 -7.68
N ASP A 102 -3.73 -11.98 -8.28
CA ASP A 102 -3.74 -12.19 -9.74
C ASP A 102 -4.32 -10.95 -10.45
N PRO A 103 -3.61 -10.33 -11.41
CA PRO A 103 -4.10 -9.15 -12.13
C PRO A 103 -5.42 -9.37 -12.89
N LYS A 104 -5.74 -10.60 -13.28
CA LYS A 104 -6.98 -10.97 -13.98
C LYS A 104 -8.14 -11.26 -13.03
N ALA A 105 -7.84 -11.52 -11.75
CA ALA A 105 -8.80 -11.93 -10.74
C ALA A 105 -8.35 -11.46 -9.36
N MET A 106 -8.26 -10.13 -9.20
CA MET A 106 -7.69 -9.52 -8.00
C MET A 106 -8.53 -9.86 -6.76
N PRO A 107 -7.89 -10.25 -5.64
CA PRO A 107 -8.58 -10.47 -4.37
C PRO A 107 -9.15 -9.17 -3.85
N VAL A 108 -10.25 -9.30 -3.12
CA VAL A 108 -10.92 -8.21 -2.42
C VAL A 108 -10.65 -8.34 -0.93
N ILE A 109 -9.98 -7.35 -0.34
CA ILE A 109 -9.83 -7.24 1.13
C ILE A 109 -10.87 -6.26 1.63
N THR A 110 -11.67 -6.67 2.62
CA THR A 110 -12.75 -5.86 3.18
C THR A 110 -12.95 -6.07 4.68
N PHE A 111 -13.43 -5.06 5.38
CA PHE A 111 -13.79 -5.13 6.80
C PHE A 111 -14.70 -3.96 7.15
N ASP A 112 -15.80 -4.23 7.84
CA ASP A 112 -16.80 -3.22 8.21
C ASP A 112 -16.49 -2.60 9.59
N GLY A 113 -15.31 -1.98 9.69
CA GLY A 113 -14.92 -1.21 10.86
C GLY A 113 -15.52 0.19 10.82
N THR A 114 -16.16 0.64 11.90
CA THR A 114 -16.57 2.04 12.08
C THR A 114 -15.73 2.71 13.16
N ALA A 115 -15.40 3.99 12.98
CA ALA A 115 -14.68 4.76 14.00
C ALA A 115 -15.48 4.84 15.32
N ALA A 116 -16.81 4.83 15.26
CA ALA A 116 -17.67 4.78 16.45
C ALA A 116 -17.48 3.50 17.28
N LYS A 117 -17.21 2.35 16.63
CA LYS A 117 -17.05 1.05 17.30
C LYS A 117 -15.60 0.71 17.61
N TYR A 118 -14.67 1.06 16.71
CA TYR A 118 -13.28 0.63 16.78
C TYR A 118 -12.31 1.79 17.07
N GLY A 119 -12.76 3.05 17.02
CA GLY A 119 -11.85 4.19 16.96
C GLY A 119 -11.26 4.37 15.57
N THR A 120 -10.68 5.55 15.30
CA THR A 120 -10.24 5.94 13.95
C THR A 120 -9.22 4.99 13.35
N VAL A 121 -8.17 4.63 14.12
CA VAL A 121 -7.07 3.78 13.66
C VAL A 121 -7.58 2.36 13.35
N ASP A 122 -8.36 1.80 14.26
CA ASP A 122 -8.75 0.40 14.23
C ASP A 122 -9.98 0.10 13.37
N SER A 123 -10.59 1.14 12.78
CA SER A 123 -11.69 1.04 11.82
C SER A 123 -11.26 0.69 10.40
N ALA A 124 -9.96 0.83 10.06
CA ALA A 124 -9.46 0.55 8.72
C ALA A 124 -9.48 -0.96 8.41
N SER A 125 -9.81 -1.29 7.15
CA SER A 125 -9.78 -2.68 6.67
C SER A 125 -8.37 -3.23 6.47
N LEU A 126 -7.42 -2.36 6.15
CA LEU A 126 -5.99 -2.68 6.02
C LEU A 126 -5.16 -1.62 6.75
N ILE A 127 -4.41 -2.05 7.77
CA ILE A 127 -3.53 -1.21 8.58
C ILE A 127 -2.09 -1.66 8.32
N ILE A 128 -1.28 -0.77 7.76
CA ILE A 128 0.14 -1.02 7.52
C ILE A 128 0.94 -0.09 8.43
N LEU A 129 1.73 -0.67 9.34
CA LEU A 129 2.63 0.07 10.21
C LEU A 129 4.10 -0.22 9.89
N SER A 130 4.35 -1.10 8.92
CA SER A 130 5.66 -1.67 8.63
C SER A 130 6.37 -1.06 7.44
N ASP A 131 7.70 -1.09 7.50
CA ASP A 131 8.57 -0.57 6.45
C ASP A 131 8.65 -1.53 5.25
N TYR A 132 8.89 -0.98 4.06
CA TYR A 132 9.02 -1.73 2.81
C TYR A 132 7.82 -2.63 2.47
N PHE A 133 6.63 -2.22 2.90
CA PHE A 133 5.39 -2.87 2.49
C PHE A 133 5.10 -2.61 1.01
N MET A 134 4.60 -3.63 0.31
CA MET A 134 4.10 -3.50 -1.06
C MET A 134 2.74 -4.17 -1.24
N ALA A 135 1.86 -3.52 -2.01
CA ALA A 135 0.58 -4.05 -2.45
C ALA A 135 0.55 -4.07 -3.98
N VAL A 136 0.37 -5.26 -4.57
CA VAL A 136 0.38 -5.45 -6.03
C VAL A 136 -0.83 -6.27 -6.46
N ASN A 137 -1.59 -5.77 -7.45
CA ASN A 137 -2.77 -6.46 -8.00
C ASN A 137 -3.80 -6.85 -6.91
N ILE A 138 -4.04 -5.97 -5.94
CA ILE A 138 -5.06 -6.18 -4.93
C ILE A 138 -6.17 -5.13 -5.09
N ILE A 139 -7.39 -5.51 -4.76
CA ILE A 139 -8.49 -4.56 -4.59
C ILE A 139 -8.76 -4.46 -3.10
N VAL A 140 -8.62 -3.26 -2.55
CA VAL A 140 -9.23 -2.94 -1.26
C VAL A 140 -10.63 -2.42 -1.57
N LYS A 141 -11.65 -3.26 -1.39
CA LYS A 141 -13.05 -2.99 -1.81
C LYS A 141 -13.94 -2.95 -0.58
N GLY A 142 -15.01 -2.16 -0.65
CA GLY A 142 -15.86 -1.96 0.52
C GLY A 142 -15.14 -1.16 1.60
N THR A 143 -14.21 -0.27 1.22
CA THR A 143 -13.82 0.86 2.05
C THR A 143 -15.06 1.74 2.21
N GLN A 144 -15.91 1.38 3.16
CA GLN A 144 -17.09 2.15 3.51
C GLN A 144 -16.63 3.24 4.48
N LEU A 145 -16.25 4.41 3.94
CA LEU A 145 -16.17 5.63 4.71
C LEU A 145 -17.59 6.12 5.00
N HIS A 146 -18.28 5.42 5.90
CA HIS A 146 -19.57 5.87 6.43
C HIS A 146 -19.31 6.92 7.49
N VAL A 147 -19.38 8.19 7.09
CA VAL A 147 -19.22 9.31 8.02
C VAL A 147 -20.54 9.54 8.74
N VAL A 148 -20.50 9.45 10.07
CA VAL A 148 -21.53 10.03 10.93
C VAL A 148 -21.03 11.44 11.29
N GLY A 149 -21.22 12.42 10.39
CA GLY A 149 -20.76 13.82 10.55
C GLY A 149 -19.99 14.42 9.36
N ASP A 150 -19.53 15.66 9.49
CA ASP A 150 -18.72 16.37 8.48
C ASP A 150 -17.22 16.22 8.80
N GLY A 151 -16.40 15.66 7.90
CA GLY A 151 -14.96 15.43 8.17
C GLY A 151 -14.11 14.99 6.97
N ILE A 152 -12.79 15.17 7.08
CA ILE A 152 -11.78 14.81 6.07
C ILE A 152 -11.68 13.28 5.92
N ARG A 153 -11.64 12.80 4.67
CA ARG A 153 -11.56 11.38 4.31
C ARG A 153 -10.27 11.11 3.56
N VAL A 154 -9.41 10.24 4.08
CA VAL A 154 -8.10 9.91 3.49
C VAL A 154 -7.90 8.40 3.43
N ILE A 155 -7.31 7.88 2.35
CA ILE A 155 -6.97 6.46 2.21
C ILE A 155 -5.67 6.13 2.95
N THR A 156 -4.71 7.04 2.95
CA THR A 156 -3.41 6.85 3.61
C THR A 156 -3.03 8.01 4.52
N ALA A 157 -2.26 7.70 5.57
CA ALA A 157 -1.65 8.68 6.45
C ALA A 157 -0.24 8.17 6.82
N HIS A 158 0.76 8.48 5.99
CA HIS A 158 2.12 7.99 6.22
C HIS A 158 2.82 8.82 7.30
N ALA A 159 3.48 8.13 8.24
CA ALA A 159 4.10 8.70 9.43
C ALA A 159 5.62 8.93 9.29
N GLY A 160 6.10 9.19 8.08
CA GLY A 160 7.53 9.37 7.81
C GLY A 160 8.05 10.66 8.46
N LYS A 161 9.17 10.58 9.17
CA LYS A 161 9.69 11.67 10.01
C LYS A 161 10.92 12.35 9.44
N SER A 162 11.61 11.74 8.48
CA SER A 162 12.79 12.32 7.87
C SER A 162 12.95 11.91 6.40
N LYS A 163 13.77 12.66 5.65
CA LYS A 163 14.07 12.35 4.23
C LYS A 163 14.83 11.03 4.11
N GLU A 164 15.64 10.71 5.10
CA GLU A 164 16.50 9.53 5.19
C GLU A 164 15.72 8.27 5.53
N GLU A 165 14.51 8.40 6.09
CA GLU A 165 13.65 7.25 6.39
C GLU A 165 13.29 6.52 5.11
N LYS A 166 13.47 5.20 5.10
CA LYS A 166 13.31 4.36 3.90
C LYS A 166 11.98 3.60 3.90
N SER A 167 11.01 4.12 4.64
CA SER A 167 9.64 3.66 4.72
C SER A 167 8.75 4.41 3.71
N GLY A 168 7.65 3.79 3.32
CA GLY A 168 6.69 4.35 2.38
C GLY A 168 5.63 3.33 1.99
N TYR A 169 4.52 3.79 1.41
CA TYR A 169 3.48 2.93 0.86
C TYR A 169 3.51 2.97 -0.66
N SER A 170 3.43 1.80 -1.31
CA SER A 170 3.30 1.71 -2.77
C SER A 170 2.13 0.79 -3.14
N PHE A 171 1.19 1.35 -3.90
CA PHE A 171 0.03 0.66 -4.45
C PHE A 171 0.19 0.57 -5.96
N VAL A 172 0.43 -0.64 -6.48
CA VAL A 172 0.74 -0.85 -7.90
C VAL A 172 -0.31 -1.78 -8.52
N HIS A 173 -0.92 -1.37 -9.64
CA HIS A 173 -1.98 -2.14 -10.29
C HIS A 173 -3.19 -2.43 -9.38
N CYS A 174 -3.54 -1.48 -8.52
CA CYS A 174 -4.69 -1.60 -7.62
C CYS A 174 -5.96 -0.97 -8.22
N LYS A 175 -7.09 -1.09 -7.52
CA LYS A 175 -8.28 -0.25 -7.76
C LYS A 175 -8.71 0.45 -6.48
N VAL A 176 -8.90 1.77 -6.54
CA VAL A 176 -9.53 2.59 -5.50
C VAL A 176 -11.00 2.78 -5.86
N THR A 177 -11.88 2.20 -5.05
CA THR A 177 -13.34 2.25 -5.24
C THR A 177 -14.02 2.56 -3.89
N GLY A 178 -15.27 3.03 -3.90
CA GLY A 178 -15.99 3.37 -2.68
C GLY A 178 -17.43 3.80 -2.95
N VAL A 179 -18.09 4.28 -1.90
CA VAL A 179 -19.42 4.91 -1.95
C VAL A 179 -19.30 6.34 -1.40
N GLY A 180 -19.88 7.31 -2.09
CA GLY A 180 -19.75 8.75 -1.78
C GLY A 180 -18.68 9.46 -2.61
N GLU A 181 -18.38 10.72 -2.28
CA GLU A 181 -17.45 11.57 -3.03
C GLU A 181 -16.45 12.29 -2.09
N GLY A 182 -15.35 12.79 -2.66
CA GLY A 182 -14.41 13.68 -1.97
C GLY A 182 -13.35 13.00 -1.10
N ILE A 183 -13.02 11.72 -1.37
CA ILE A 183 -11.97 10.99 -0.62
C ILE A 183 -10.59 11.38 -1.15
N TYR A 184 -9.68 11.78 -0.27
CA TYR A 184 -8.29 12.03 -0.63
C TYR A 184 -7.47 10.73 -0.62
N LEU A 185 -6.50 10.61 -1.51
CA LEU A 185 -5.53 9.52 -1.58
C LEU A 185 -4.68 9.42 -0.31
N GLY A 186 -4.47 10.53 0.37
CA GLY A 186 -3.84 10.55 1.67
C GLY A 186 -3.65 11.94 2.25
N ARG A 187 -3.04 11.96 3.43
CA ARG A 187 -2.48 13.16 4.08
C ARG A 187 -1.14 12.85 4.73
N ALA A 188 -0.37 13.89 5.03
CA ALA A 188 0.77 13.78 5.92
C ALA A 188 0.29 13.48 7.35
N TRP A 189 0.87 12.49 8.02
CA TRP A 189 0.72 12.36 9.48
C TRP A 189 1.96 12.89 10.22
N MET A 190 3.12 12.85 9.58
CA MET A 190 4.38 13.41 10.09
C MET A 190 5.07 14.15 8.92
N SER A 191 6.23 14.75 9.17
CA SER A 191 6.88 15.73 8.28
C SER A 191 7.33 15.24 6.89
N HIS A 192 7.46 13.93 6.65
CA HIS A 192 8.00 13.35 5.41
C HIS A 192 7.20 12.12 4.93
N PRO A 193 5.92 12.26 4.59
CA PRO A 193 5.11 11.15 4.07
C PRO A 193 5.62 10.68 2.70
N LYS A 194 5.61 9.37 2.45
CA LYS A 194 5.97 8.77 1.15
C LYS A 194 4.90 7.76 0.76
N VAL A 195 4.08 8.11 -0.23
CA VAL A 195 3.01 7.25 -0.73
C VAL A 195 2.94 7.36 -2.25
N VAL A 196 2.93 6.22 -2.94
CA VAL A 196 2.85 6.14 -4.40
C VAL A 196 1.66 5.28 -4.81
N TYR A 197 0.89 5.76 -5.78
CA TYR A 197 -0.11 4.98 -6.50
C TYR A 197 0.33 4.91 -7.96
N ALA A 198 0.65 3.72 -8.45
CA ALA A 198 1.09 3.49 -9.83
C ALA A 198 0.16 2.49 -10.52
N TYR A 199 -0.19 2.75 -11.78
CA TYR A 199 -1.10 1.89 -12.56
C TYR A 199 -2.41 1.53 -11.85
N THR A 200 -2.86 2.37 -10.92
CA THR A 200 -4.01 2.12 -10.06
C THR A 200 -5.22 2.83 -10.65
N GLU A 201 -6.30 2.10 -10.89
CA GLU A 201 -7.57 2.70 -11.33
C GLU A 201 -8.25 3.39 -10.14
N MET A 202 -8.73 4.62 -10.33
CA MET A 202 -9.42 5.38 -9.28
C MET A 202 -10.80 5.80 -9.82
N THR A 203 -11.87 5.45 -9.10
CA THR A 203 -13.22 5.89 -9.49
C THR A 203 -13.46 7.34 -9.08
N SER A 204 -14.59 7.91 -9.50
CA SER A 204 -15.01 9.30 -9.19
C SER A 204 -15.18 9.61 -7.70
N VAL A 205 -15.02 8.61 -6.83
CA VAL A 205 -15.05 8.78 -5.37
C VAL A 205 -13.82 9.53 -4.86
N VAL A 206 -12.72 9.50 -5.61
CA VAL A 206 -11.48 10.21 -5.27
C VAL A 206 -11.64 11.69 -5.57
N ASN A 207 -11.31 12.53 -4.59
CA ASN A 207 -11.27 13.97 -4.73
C ASN A 207 -10.29 14.35 -5.86
N PRO A 208 -10.69 15.19 -6.84
CA PRO A 208 -9.80 15.64 -7.92
C PRO A 208 -8.50 16.32 -7.44
N ALA A 209 -8.50 16.92 -6.24
CA ALA A 209 -7.29 17.46 -5.63
C ALA A 209 -6.24 16.38 -5.28
N GLY A 210 -6.65 15.11 -5.22
CA GLY A 210 -5.80 13.95 -4.93
C GLY A 210 -5.39 13.85 -3.48
N TRP A 211 -4.74 14.88 -2.92
CA TRP A 211 -4.14 14.86 -1.59
C TRP A 211 -4.75 15.92 -0.68
N GLN A 212 -4.83 15.62 0.61
CA GLN A 212 -5.30 16.58 1.60
C GLN A 212 -4.11 17.33 2.22
N GLU A 213 -4.13 18.66 2.10
CA GLU A 213 -3.15 19.53 2.75
C GLU A 213 -3.43 19.63 4.25
N ASN A 214 -2.45 19.24 5.07
CA ASN A 214 -2.56 19.40 6.53
C ASN A 214 -2.43 20.90 6.88
N LYS A 215 -3.54 21.63 7.00
CA LYS A 215 -3.55 23.07 7.32
C LYS A 215 -3.41 23.38 8.82
N ILE A 216 -3.16 22.36 9.64
CA ILE A 216 -3.03 22.50 11.10
C ILE A 216 -1.64 22.00 11.48
N ALA A 217 -0.70 22.94 11.62
CA ALA A 217 0.69 22.67 11.95
C ALA A 217 0.86 21.90 13.29
N GLU A 218 -0.10 21.99 14.21
CA GLU A 218 -0.08 21.26 15.49
C GLU A 218 -0.28 19.74 15.36
N HIS A 219 -0.76 19.27 14.19
CA HIS A 219 -0.92 17.84 13.90
C HIS A 219 0.25 17.24 13.14
N ASP A 220 1.18 18.06 12.65
CA ASP A 220 2.48 17.62 12.16
C ASP A 220 3.36 17.39 13.41
N LYS A 221 3.27 16.20 13.99
CA LYS A 221 4.16 15.80 15.09
C LYS A 221 5.51 15.32 14.59
#